data_AF-A0A2J8X1C1-F1
#
_entry.id   AF-A0A2J8X1C1-F1
#
_cell.length_a   1.000
_cell.length_b   1.000
_cell.length_c   1.000
_cell.angle_alpha   90.00
_cell.angle_beta   90.00
_cell.angle_gamma   90.00
#
_symmetry.space_group_name_H-M   'P 1'
#
loop_
_entity.id
_entity.type
_entity.pdbx_description
1 polymer ?
#
loop_
_entity_poly.entity_id
_entity_poly.type
_entity_poly.pdbx_seq_one_letter_code
_entity_poly.pdbx_strand_id
1 'polypeptide(L)'
;MSQGDSNPAAIPHAAEDIQGDDRWMSQHNRFVLDCKDKEPDVLFVGDSMVQLMQQYEIWRELFSPLHALNFGIGGDTTRHVLWRLKNGELENIKPKVIVVWVGTNNHENTAEEVAGGIEAIVQLINTRQPQAKIIVLGKAATSKYSYSEIMRLEQGSSVNWSIRTCPDDTPATTRPAILQLFTGKMSRITMNEKSRWTVEILH
;
A
#
# COMPACT_ATOMS: atom_id res chain seq x y z
N MET A 1 24.18 -21.87 -17.89
CA MET A 1 23.52 -20.58 -17.67
C MET A 1 22.19 -20.88 -16.99
N SER A 2 22.13 -20.79 -15.67
CA SER A 2 20.86 -20.99 -14.95
C SER A 2 19.99 -19.77 -15.21
N GLN A 3 18.78 -19.96 -15.71
CA GLN A 3 17.76 -18.93 -15.58
C GLN A 3 17.62 -18.68 -14.08
N GLY A 4 18.03 -17.49 -13.62
CA GLY A 4 17.90 -17.12 -12.22
C GLY A 4 16.42 -17.08 -11.86
N ASP A 5 16.05 -17.78 -10.79
CA ASP A 5 14.68 -17.87 -10.28
C ASP A 5 14.10 -16.46 -10.11
N SER A 6 13.26 -16.04 -11.07
CA SER A 6 12.60 -14.74 -11.01
C SER A 6 11.47 -14.85 -9.98
N ASN A 7 11.56 -14.05 -8.91
CA ASN A 7 10.56 -14.05 -7.84
C ASN A 7 9.14 -13.84 -8.43
N PRO A 8 8.25 -14.84 -8.37
CA PRO A 8 6.95 -14.76 -9.01
C PRO A 8 6.13 -13.58 -8.47
N ALA A 9 6.24 -13.26 -7.18
CA ALA A 9 5.52 -12.15 -6.55
C ALA A 9 5.97 -10.75 -7.04
N ALA A 10 7.11 -10.66 -7.73
CA ALA A 10 7.65 -9.43 -8.33
C ALA A 10 7.39 -9.32 -9.84
N ILE A 11 6.71 -10.29 -10.45
CA ILE A 11 6.37 -10.28 -11.88
C ILE A 11 4.99 -9.63 -12.04
N PRO A 12 4.86 -8.49 -12.76
CA PRO A 12 3.56 -7.85 -12.97
C PRO A 12 2.60 -8.77 -13.73
N HIS A 13 1.40 -8.93 -13.21
CA HIS A 13 0.35 -9.75 -13.84
C HIS A 13 -1.03 -9.12 -13.60
N ALA A 14 -1.88 -9.05 -14.61
CA ALA A 14 -3.27 -8.62 -14.44
C ALA A 14 -4.08 -9.73 -13.77
N ALA A 15 -5.07 -9.39 -12.93
CA ALA A 15 -5.95 -10.42 -12.39
C ALA A 15 -6.85 -10.97 -13.50
N GLU A 16 -6.91 -12.29 -13.66
CA GLU A 16 -7.80 -12.93 -14.63
C GLU A 16 -9.26 -12.83 -14.18
N ASP A 17 -10.15 -12.51 -15.11
CA ASP A 17 -11.58 -12.48 -14.83
C ASP A 17 -12.19 -13.88 -14.93
N ILE A 18 -12.18 -14.58 -13.80
CA ILE A 18 -12.81 -15.90 -13.66
C ILE A 18 -14.33 -15.82 -13.44
N GLN A 19 -14.88 -14.64 -13.12
CA GLN A 19 -16.31 -14.45 -12.83
C GLN A 19 -17.10 -13.98 -14.06
N GLY A 20 -16.42 -13.39 -15.05
CA GLY A 20 -17.00 -12.89 -16.30
C GLY A 20 -17.68 -11.52 -16.18
N ASP A 21 -17.42 -10.77 -15.10
CA ASP A 21 -18.02 -9.46 -14.82
C ASP A 21 -17.08 -8.27 -15.09
N ASP A 22 -15.83 -8.53 -15.49
CA ASP A 22 -14.78 -7.56 -15.78
C ASP A 22 -14.54 -6.51 -14.68
N ARG A 23 -14.89 -6.85 -13.44
CA ARG A 23 -14.88 -5.90 -12.30
C ARG A 23 -13.49 -5.36 -11.99
N TRP A 24 -12.45 -6.16 -12.19
CA TRP A 24 -11.09 -5.79 -11.83
C TRP A 24 -10.55 -4.75 -12.81
N MET A 25 -10.69 -5.00 -14.11
CA MET A 25 -10.33 -4.04 -15.16
C MET A 25 -11.19 -2.78 -15.08
N SER A 26 -12.49 -2.90 -14.78
CA SER A 26 -13.36 -1.73 -14.60
C SER A 26 -12.87 -0.81 -13.48
N GLN A 27 -12.42 -1.37 -12.35
CA GLN A 27 -11.84 -0.60 -11.25
C GLN A 27 -10.51 0.05 -11.64
N HIS A 28 -9.63 -0.70 -12.30
CA HIS A 28 -8.36 -0.18 -12.83
C HIS A 28 -8.59 1.01 -13.79
N ASN A 29 -9.48 0.86 -14.76
CA ASN A 29 -9.80 1.90 -15.73
C ASN A 29 -10.35 3.16 -15.05
N ARG A 30 -11.17 3.01 -14.00
CA ARG A 30 -11.63 4.15 -13.18
C ARG A 30 -10.47 4.87 -12.51
N PHE A 31 -9.49 4.16 -11.98
CA PHE A 31 -8.31 4.77 -11.36
C PHE A 31 -7.43 5.50 -12.38
N VAL A 32 -7.24 4.93 -13.57
CA VAL A 32 -6.55 5.61 -14.68
C VAL A 32 -7.28 6.89 -15.10
N LEU A 33 -8.61 6.91 -15.07
CA LEU A 33 -9.39 8.14 -15.31
C LEU A 33 -9.22 9.15 -14.18
N ASP A 34 -9.28 8.72 -12.91
CA ASP A 34 -9.04 9.60 -11.76
C ASP A 34 -7.66 10.27 -11.85
N CYS A 35 -6.64 9.56 -12.34
CA CYS A 35 -5.31 10.11 -12.59
C CYS A 35 -5.28 11.24 -13.64
N LYS A 36 -6.23 11.30 -14.57
CA LYS A 36 -6.31 12.36 -15.58
C LYS A 36 -7.02 13.60 -15.08
N ASP A 37 -8.01 13.40 -14.20
CA ASP A 37 -8.93 14.47 -13.78
C ASP A 37 -8.59 15.07 -12.41
N LYS A 38 -7.68 14.45 -11.65
CA LYS A 38 -7.37 14.83 -10.25
C LYS A 38 -5.88 14.98 -10.00
N GLU A 39 -5.54 15.83 -9.04
CA GLU A 39 -4.16 16.09 -8.61
C GLU A 39 -4.01 15.76 -7.11
N PRO A 40 -3.81 14.48 -6.73
CA PRO A 40 -3.73 14.09 -5.34
C PRO A 40 -2.40 14.50 -4.69
N ASP A 41 -2.45 14.92 -3.43
CA ASP A 41 -1.25 15.05 -2.59
C ASP A 41 -0.83 13.70 -2.00
N VAL A 42 -1.79 12.80 -1.74
CA VAL A 42 -1.57 11.47 -1.17
C VAL A 42 -2.23 10.39 -2.03
N LEU A 43 -1.52 9.32 -2.31
CA LEU A 43 -2.06 8.17 -3.04
C LEU A 43 -1.95 6.89 -2.20
N PHE A 44 -3.06 6.21 -1.99
CA PHE A 44 -3.09 4.89 -1.37
C PHE A 44 -3.23 3.82 -2.44
N VAL A 45 -2.36 2.81 -2.41
CA VAL A 45 -2.38 1.68 -3.36
C VAL A 45 -2.29 0.37 -2.58
N GLY A 46 -3.09 -0.61 -2.98
CA GLY A 46 -3.06 -1.89 -2.28
C GLY A 46 -4.26 -2.78 -2.49
N ASP A 47 -4.49 -3.64 -1.49
CA ASP A 47 -5.51 -4.66 -1.51
C ASP A 47 -6.85 -4.21 -0.87
N SER A 48 -7.68 -5.18 -0.47
CA SER A 48 -8.94 -4.96 0.24
C SER A 48 -8.82 -4.06 1.47
N MET A 49 -7.69 -4.09 2.19
CA MET A 49 -7.50 -3.26 3.38
C MET A 49 -7.48 -1.78 3.01
N VAL A 50 -6.84 -1.44 1.90
CA VAL A 50 -6.85 -0.08 1.34
C VAL A 50 -8.25 0.27 0.85
N GLN A 51 -8.89 -0.62 0.08
CA GLN A 51 -10.21 -0.39 -0.48
C GLN A 51 -11.27 -0.11 0.60
N LEU A 52 -11.32 -0.96 1.63
CA LEU A 52 -12.31 -0.86 2.71
C LEU A 52 -12.09 0.38 3.56
N MET A 53 -10.85 0.86 3.69
CA MET A 53 -10.53 2.06 4.46
C MET A 53 -11.35 3.28 4.01
N GLN A 54 -11.59 3.42 2.70
CA GLN A 54 -12.38 4.52 2.15
C GLN A 54 -13.84 4.51 2.60
N GLN A 55 -14.36 3.35 3.00
CA GLN A 55 -15.76 3.19 3.42
C GLN A 55 -16.00 3.61 4.87
N TYR A 56 -14.94 3.75 5.67
CA TYR A 56 -15.06 4.16 7.06
C TYR A 56 -15.04 5.68 7.21
N GLU A 57 -15.75 6.18 8.23
CA GLU A 57 -15.89 7.61 8.50
C GLU A 57 -14.54 8.31 8.70
N ILE A 58 -13.56 7.56 9.21
CA ILE A 58 -12.18 8.02 9.38
C ILE A 58 -11.54 8.54 8.10
N TRP A 59 -11.88 7.96 6.94
CA TRP A 59 -11.33 8.40 5.67
C TRP A 59 -11.76 9.82 5.33
N ARG A 60 -13.03 10.14 5.61
CA ARG A 60 -13.59 11.47 5.41
C ARG A 60 -12.96 12.49 6.36
N GLU A 61 -12.66 12.08 7.59
CA GLU A 61 -12.09 12.97 8.59
C GLU A 61 -10.59 13.21 8.44
N LEU A 62 -9.82 12.17 8.08
CA LEU A 62 -8.34 12.23 8.11
C LEU A 62 -7.69 12.32 6.74
N PHE A 63 -8.21 11.61 5.74
CA PHE A 63 -7.52 11.46 4.45
C PHE A 63 -8.12 12.30 3.34
N SER A 64 -9.43 12.53 3.36
CA SER A 64 -10.10 13.40 2.37
C SER A 64 -9.59 14.85 2.39
N PRO A 65 -9.28 15.47 3.56
CA PRO A 65 -8.67 16.80 3.60
C PRO A 65 -7.25 16.85 3.03
N LEU A 66 -6.58 15.70 2.87
CA LEU A 66 -5.23 15.58 2.30
C LEU A 66 -5.26 15.37 0.79
N HIS A 67 -6.40 15.61 0.12
CA HIS A 67 -6.60 15.35 -1.31
C HIS A 67 -6.17 13.93 -1.69
N ALA A 68 -6.55 12.94 -0.88
CA ALA A 68 -6.12 11.56 -1.06
C ALA A 68 -6.91 10.80 -2.13
N LEU A 69 -6.22 10.02 -2.96
CA LEU A 69 -6.82 8.98 -3.81
C LEU A 69 -6.62 7.60 -3.21
N ASN A 70 -7.58 6.71 -3.45
CA ASN A 70 -7.58 5.33 -2.96
C ASN A 70 -7.72 4.35 -4.14
N PHE A 71 -6.62 3.69 -4.48
CA PHE A 71 -6.53 2.67 -5.53
C PHE A 71 -6.38 1.27 -4.90
N GLY A 72 -7.23 0.99 -3.92
CA GLY A 72 -7.39 -0.34 -3.34
C GLY A 72 -8.32 -1.22 -4.17
N ILE A 73 -7.89 -2.45 -4.46
CA ILE A 73 -8.76 -3.48 -5.06
C ILE A 73 -8.74 -4.74 -4.21
N GLY A 74 -9.91 -5.19 -3.78
CA GLY A 74 -10.04 -6.42 -3.01
C GLY A 74 -9.51 -7.64 -3.76
N GLY A 75 -8.67 -8.44 -3.09
CA GLY A 75 -8.03 -9.63 -3.64
C GLY A 75 -6.69 -9.39 -4.34
N ASP A 76 -6.22 -8.13 -4.42
CA ASP A 76 -4.94 -7.84 -5.06
C ASP A 76 -3.75 -8.48 -4.32
N THR A 77 -2.84 -9.04 -5.12
CA THR A 77 -1.51 -9.48 -4.71
C THR A 77 -0.48 -8.43 -5.11
N THR A 78 0.77 -8.57 -4.68
CA THR A 78 1.89 -7.72 -5.12
C THR A 78 1.99 -7.62 -6.66
N ARG A 79 1.76 -8.73 -7.37
CA ARG A 79 1.81 -8.80 -8.85
C ARG A 79 0.74 -7.97 -9.53
N HIS A 80 -0.47 -7.98 -8.94
CA HIS A 80 -1.62 -7.22 -9.44
C HIS A 80 -1.36 -5.72 -9.27
N VAL A 81 -0.91 -5.30 -8.09
CA VAL A 81 -0.54 -3.90 -7.83
C VAL A 81 0.59 -3.45 -8.76
N LEU A 82 1.64 -4.27 -8.93
CA LEU A 82 2.73 -3.97 -9.87
C LEU A 82 2.23 -3.73 -11.29
N TRP A 83 1.31 -4.57 -11.76
CA TRP A 83 0.73 -4.42 -13.08
C TRP A 83 -0.04 -3.11 -13.18
N ARG A 84 -0.93 -2.81 -12.21
CA ARG A 84 -1.74 -1.60 -12.20
C ARG A 84 -0.90 -0.32 -12.26
N LEU A 85 0.13 -0.25 -11.42
CA LEU A 85 1.04 0.90 -11.36
C LEU A 85 1.84 1.07 -12.66
N LYS A 86 2.20 -0.02 -13.35
CA LYS A 86 2.85 0.05 -14.66
C LYS A 86 1.91 0.49 -15.78
N ASN A 87 0.60 0.28 -15.63
CA ASN A 87 -0.41 0.49 -16.67
C ASN A 87 -1.27 1.73 -16.40
N GLY A 88 -0.67 2.84 -15.99
CA GLY A 88 -1.33 4.15 -16.02
C GLY A 88 -1.76 4.74 -14.68
N GLU A 89 -1.80 3.95 -13.59
CA GLU A 89 -2.22 4.45 -12.26
C GLU A 89 -1.19 5.37 -11.57
N LEU A 90 -0.03 5.59 -12.19
CA LEU A 90 0.97 6.58 -11.75
C LEU A 90 1.20 7.68 -12.79
N GLU A 91 0.39 7.75 -13.84
CA GLU A 91 0.54 8.76 -14.88
C GLU A 91 -0.27 10.02 -14.55
N ASN A 92 0.16 11.18 -15.03
CA ASN A 92 -0.53 12.48 -14.92
C ASN A 92 -0.72 13.04 -13.50
N ILE A 93 -0.36 12.27 -12.46
CA ILE A 93 -0.37 12.71 -11.06
C ILE A 93 1.04 12.90 -10.51
N LYS A 94 1.18 13.71 -9.46
CA LYS A 94 2.44 13.93 -8.72
C LYS A 94 2.20 13.94 -7.22
N PRO A 95 1.77 12.81 -6.62
CA PRO A 95 1.57 12.74 -5.19
C PRO A 95 2.88 13.02 -4.44
N LYS A 96 2.76 13.66 -3.28
CA LYS A 96 3.85 13.89 -2.33
C LYS A 96 4.13 12.63 -1.52
N VAL A 97 3.09 11.84 -1.28
CA VAL A 97 3.16 10.62 -0.46
C VAL A 97 2.41 9.49 -1.16
N ILE A 98 3.03 8.32 -1.23
CA ILE A 98 2.40 7.09 -1.72
C ILE A 98 2.42 6.05 -0.59
N VAL A 99 1.24 5.59 -0.18
CA VAL A 99 1.05 4.58 0.85
C VAL A 99 0.77 3.25 0.17
N VAL A 100 1.65 2.27 0.40
CA VAL A 100 1.54 0.91 -0.15
C VAL A 100 1.11 -0.03 0.95
N TRP A 101 0.02 -0.77 0.73
CA TRP A 101 -0.42 -1.82 1.66
C TRP A 101 -0.97 -3.03 0.90
N VAL A 102 -0.11 -4.02 0.71
CA VAL A 102 -0.40 -5.25 -0.04
C VAL A 102 0.46 -6.40 0.49
N GLY A 103 0.06 -7.63 0.18
CA GLY A 103 0.80 -8.85 0.50
C GLY A 103 -0.02 -9.85 1.31
N THR A 104 -1.19 -9.46 1.83
CA THR A 104 -2.04 -10.34 2.62
C THR A 104 -2.66 -11.48 1.80
N ASN A 105 -2.88 -11.24 0.50
CA ASN A 105 -3.50 -12.19 -0.43
C ASN A 105 -2.49 -13.06 -1.20
N ASN A 106 -1.18 -12.89 -0.98
CA ASN A 106 -0.14 -13.68 -1.63
C ASN A 106 0.00 -15.07 -0.97
N HIS A 107 -1.07 -15.87 -1.02
CA HIS A 107 -1.17 -17.16 -0.31
C HIS A 107 -0.24 -18.25 -0.86
N GLU A 108 0.17 -18.13 -2.11
CA GLU A 108 1.02 -19.10 -2.81
C GLU A 108 2.52 -18.74 -2.75
N ASN A 109 2.86 -17.60 -2.13
CA ASN A 109 4.22 -17.09 -2.08
C ASN A 109 4.85 -17.21 -0.69
N THR A 110 6.17 -17.36 -0.64
CA THR A 110 6.91 -17.27 0.62
C THR A 110 6.99 -15.83 1.14
N ALA A 111 7.38 -15.64 2.40
CA ALA A 111 7.55 -14.30 2.96
C ALA A 111 8.59 -13.48 2.20
N GLU A 112 9.68 -14.12 1.81
CA GLU A 112 10.78 -13.56 1.05
C GLU A 112 10.32 -13.14 -0.36
N GLU A 113 9.50 -13.98 -1.00
CA GLU A 113 8.90 -13.65 -2.29
C GLU A 113 7.98 -12.43 -2.17
N VAL A 114 7.08 -12.41 -1.19
CA VAL A 114 6.18 -11.26 -0.96
C VAL A 114 6.98 -10.00 -0.67
N ALA A 115 8.02 -10.09 0.16
CA ALA A 115 8.88 -8.97 0.48
C ALA A 115 9.60 -8.44 -0.77
N GLY A 116 10.12 -9.32 -1.63
CA GLY A 116 10.70 -8.92 -2.93
C GLY A 116 9.66 -8.35 -3.91
N GLY A 117 8.40 -8.81 -3.84
CA GLY A 117 7.30 -8.22 -4.60
C GLY A 117 6.97 -6.79 -4.16
N ILE A 118 6.96 -6.54 -2.85
CA ILE A 118 6.80 -5.19 -2.27
C ILE A 118 8.00 -4.31 -2.64
N GLU A 119 9.22 -4.84 -2.58
CA GLU A 119 10.42 -4.12 -3.01
C GLU A 119 10.32 -3.69 -4.48
N ALA A 120 9.88 -4.59 -5.37
CA ALA A 120 9.65 -4.26 -6.77
C ALA A 120 8.61 -3.14 -6.95
N ILE A 121 7.57 -3.10 -6.11
CA ILE A 121 6.58 -2.00 -6.10
C ILE A 121 7.26 -0.68 -5.71
N VAL A 122 8.01 -0.68 -4.63
CA VAL A 122 8.73 0.50 -4.14
C VAL A 122 9.71 1.03 -5.19
N GLN A 123 10.49 0.14 -5.82
CA GLN A 123 11.42 0.49 -6.89
C GLN A 123 10.71 1.10 -8.10
N LEU A 124 9.58 0.52 -8.51
CA LEU A 124 8.76 1.05 -9.60
C LEU A 124 8.23 2.45 -9.27
N ILE A 125 7.69 2.63 -8.06
CA ILE A 125 7.18 3.92 -7.60
C ILE A 125 8.31 4.95 -7.59
N ASN A 126 9.47 4.64 -7.01
CA ASN A 126 10.60 5.56 -6.94
C ASN A 126 11.11 5.95 -8.34
N THR A 127 11.02 5.04 -9.32
CA THR A 127 11.39 5.31 -10.72
C THR A 127 10.40 6.25 -11.39
N ARG A 128 9.10 6.06 -11.16
CA ARG A 128 8.02 6.81 -11.84
C ARG A 128 7.68 8.13 -11.13
N GLN A 129 7.85 8.18 -9.81
CA GLN A 129 7.46 9.26 -8.91
C GLN A 129 8.60 9.54 -7.92
N PRO A 130 9.80 9.95 -8.40
CA PRO A 130 11.00 10.11 -7.57
C PRO A 130 10.87 11.19 -6.49
N GLN A 131 9.90 12.10 -6.62
CA GLN A 131 9.60 13.12 -5.61
C GLN A 131 8.76 12.60 -4.44
N ALA A 132 8.08 11.46 -4.60
CA ALA A 132 7.12 10.97 -3.62
C ALA A 132 7.83 10.25 -2.46
N LYS A 133 7.41 10.54 -1.23
CA LYS A 133 7.75 9.72 -0.07
C LYS A 133 6.92 8.44 -0.09
N ILE A 134 7.55 7.29 0.15
CA ILE A 134 6.87 5.99 0.11
C ILE A 134 6.71 5.46 1.54
N ILE A 135 5.48 5.16 1.93
CA ILE A 135 5.16 4.52 3.22
C ILE A 135 4.65 3.11 2.91
N VAL A 136 5.34 2.10 3.43
CA VAL A 136 4.89 0.71 3.32
C VAL A 136 4.28 0.28 4.64
N LEU A 137 3.02 -0.14 4.58
CA LEU A 137 2.31 -0.68 5.72
C LEU A 137 2.50 -2.20 5.75
N GLY A 138 3.03 -2.70 6.87
CA GLY A 138 3.21 -4.12 7.08
C GLY A 138 1.95 -4.84 7.53
N LYS A 139 1.91 -6.15 7.31
CA LYS A 139 0.88 -7.04 7.88
C LYS A 139 1.03 -7.08 9.41
N ALA A 140 -0.07 -6.92 10.15
CA ALA A 140 -0.12 -7.22 11.58
C ALA A 140 0.05 -8.74 11.78
N ALA A 141 0.88 -9.14 12.74
CA ALA A 141 1.42 -10.49 12.91
C ALA A 141 0.39 -11.55 13.34
N THR A 142 -0.62 -11.80 12.52
CA THR A 142 -1.55 -12.92 12.71
C THR A 142 -1.09 -14.11 11.87
N SER A 143 -0.20 -14.89 12.50
CA SER A 143 0.26 -16.24 12.13
C SER A 143 1.15 -16.41 10.88
N LYS A 144 2.34 -16.98 11.13
CA LYS A 144 3.29 -17.69 10.23
C LYS A 144 4.47 -16.98 9.55
N TYR A 145 4.67 -15.65 9.62
CA TYR A 145 5.77 -15.00 8.87
C TYR A 145 6.74 -14.21 9.75
N SER A 146 8.04 -14.30 9.45
CA SER A 146 9.11 -13.67 10.25
C SER A 146 9.35 -12.21 9.83
N TYR A 147 9.05 -11.29 10.74
CA TYR A 147 9.28 -9.84 10.70
C TYR A 147 10.71 -9.42 10.27
N SER A 148 11.69 -10.29 10.48
CA SER A 148 13.11 -10.02 10.22
C SER A 148 13.45 -9.77 8.75
N GLU A 149 12.66 -10.27 7.81
CA GLU A 149 13.01 -10.22 6.38
C GLU A 149 12.62 -8.89 5.74
N ILE A 150 11.43 -8.38 6.05
CA ILE A 150 10.97 -7.07 5.54
C ILE A 150 11.85 -5.94 6.10
N MET A 151 12.24 -6.03 7.39
CA MET A 151 13.13 -5.04 8.03
C MET A 151 14.56 -5.07 7.47
N ARG A 152 15.07 -6.23 7.04
CA ARG A 152 16.36 -6.31 6.34
C ARG A 152 16.33 -5.57 5.01
N LEU A 153 15.19 -5.53 4.33
CA LEU A 153 15.04 -4.79 3.06
C LEU A 153 15.07 -3.28 3.29
N GLU A 154 14.50 -2.74 4.37
CA GLU A 154 14.64 -1.32 4.72
C GLU A 154 16.11 -0.95 4.97
N GLN A 155 16.85 -1.79 5.71
CA GLN A 155 18.26 -1.55 6.03
C GLN A 155 19.20 -1.75 4.83
N GLY A 156 18.82 -2.57 3.84
CA GLY A 156 19.58 -2.84 2.62
C GLY A 156 19.19 -1.99 1.41
N SER A 157 18.09 -1.25 1.49
CA SER A 157 17.54 -0.46 0.39
C SER A 157 18.22 0.92 0.30
N SER A 158 18.72 1.27 -0.89
CA SER A 158 19.15 2.64 -1.22
C SER A 158 17.97 3.60 -1.47
N VAL A 159 16.73 3.09 -1.46
CA VAL A 159 15.49 3.84 -1.67
C VAL A 159 14.98 4.41 -0.35
N ASN A 160 14.56 5.67 -0.36
CA ASN A 160 13.97 6.36 0.79
C ASN A 160 12.50 5.93 0.99
N TRP A 161 12.29 4.85 1.75
CA TRP A 161 10.97 4.40 2.19
C TRP A 161 11.06 4.00 3.67
N SER A 162 9.91 3.99 4.34
CA SER A 162 9.84 3.55 5.74
C SER A 162 8.79 2.47 5.92
N ILE A 163 9.15 1.44 6.69
CA ILE A 163 8.17 0.44 7.14
C ILE A 163 7.49 0.97 8.38
N ARG A 164 6.16 1.03 8.35
CA ARG A 164 5.36 1.22 9.57
C ARG A 164 4.58 -0.05 9.84
N THR A 165 4.85 -0.69 10.97
CA THR A 165 4.17 -1.91 11.44
C THR A 165 3.63 -1.74 12.85
N CYS A 166 2.56 -2.46 13.16
CA CYS A 166 2.03 -2.56 14.51
C CYS A 166 2.22 -4.00 14.99
N PRO A 167 3.16 -4.27 15.92
CA PRO A 167 3.14 -5.52 16.67
C PRO A 167 1.84 -5.60 17.48
N ASP A 168 1.17 -6.75 17.46
CA ASP A 168 -0.08 -6.97 18.20
C ASP A 168 0.10 -6.73 19.71
N ASP A 169 1.32 -6.96 20.23
CA ASP A 169 1.69 -6.81 21.64
C ASP A 169 2.00 -5.36 22.08
N THR A 170 2.05 -4.39 21.17
CA THR A 170 2.35 -3.00 21.53
C THR A 170 1.12 -2.34 22.16
N PRO A 171 1.20 -1.73 23.37
CA PRO A 171 0.07 -1.00 23.95
C PRO A 171 -0.46 0.06 22.97
N ALA A 172 -1.78 0.19 22.86
CA ALA A 172 -2.41 1.10 21.91
C ALA A 172 -1.91 2.56 22.05
N THR A 173 -1.48 2.96 23.24
CA THR A 173 -0.99 4.31 23.59
C THR A 173 0.41 4.63 23.07
N THR A 174 1.23 3.65 22.71
CA THR A 174 2.62 3.84 22.22
C THR A 174 2.78 3.57 20.73
N ARG A 175 1.72 3.12 20.05
CA ARG A 175 1.73 2.90 18.60
C ARG A 175 1.90 4.25 17.88
N PRO A 176 2.73 4.36 16.82
CA PRO A 176 2.73 5.51 15.92
C PRO A 176 1.30 5.74 15.47
N ALA A 177 0.90 7.01 15.34
CA ALA A 177 -0.50 7.35 15.18
C ALA A 177 -1.04 6.48 14.04
N ILE A 178 -0.47 6.58 12.83
CA ILE A 178 -0.90 5.87 11.60
C ILE A 178 -1.24 4.38 11.79
N LEU A 179 -0.58 3.69 12.72
CA LEU A 179 -0.74 2.27 13.01
C LEU A 179 -1.90 1.93 13.96
N GLN A 180 -2.37 2.89 14.77
CA GLN A 180 -3.56 2.71 15.62
C GLN A 180 -4.85 2.61 14.79
N LEU A 181 -4.90 3.23 13.60
CA LEU A 181 -6.01 3.06 12.64
C LEU A 181 -6.15 1.62 12.16
N PHE A 182 -5.02 0.94 11.96
CA PHE A 182 -4.97 -0.37 11.32
C PHE A 182 -5.18 -1.55 12.28
N THR A 183 -5.39 -1.29 13.58
CA THR A 183 -5.52 -2.31 14.62
C THR A 183 -6.89 -2.37 15.31
N GLY A 184 -7.93 -1.82 14.68
CA GLY A 184 -9.32 -2.14 15.04
C GLY A 184 -9.94 -1.31 16.17
N LYS A 185 -9.28 -0.27 16.70
CA LYS A 185 -9.91 0.74 17.59
C LYS A 185 -10.33 1.99 16.83
N MET A 186 -11.07 1.84 15.74
CA MET A 186 -11.55 2.99 14.95
C MET A 186 -12.62 3.83 15.66
N SER A 187 -13.23 3.35 16.74
CA SER A 187 -14.33 4.05 17.43
C SER A 187 -13.90 5.13 18.45
N ARG A 188 -12.60 5.34 18.68
CA ARG A 188 -12.10 6.33 19.65
C ARG A 188 -10.78 6.95 19.20
N ILE A 189 -10.84 7.89 18.25
CA ILE A 189 -9.68 8.71 17.88
C ILE A 189 -9.95 10.16 18.30
N THR A 190 -9.10 10.69 19.16
CA THR A 190 -9.20 12.03 19.73
C THR A 190 -8.68 13.09 18.76
N MET A 191 -9.17 14.33 18.87
CA MET A 191 -8.78 15.45 18.00
C MET A 191 -7.25 15.73 18.01
N ASN A 192 -6.59 15.51 19.14
CA ASN A 192 -5.13 15.64 19.28
C ASN A 192 -4.36 14.56 18.53
N GLU A 193 -4.91 13.34 18.49
CA GLU A 193 -4.37 12.31 17.60
C GLU A 193 -4.53 12.80 16.17
N LYS A 194 -5.74 13.24 15.72
CA LYS A 194 -6.05 13.70 14.33
C LYS A 194 -5.01 14.67 13.72
N SER A 195 -4.50 15.61 14.53
CA SER A 195 -3.45 16.54 14.11
C SER A 195 -2.09 15.86 13.90
N ARG A 196 -1.74 14.86 14.73
CA ARG A 196 -0.47 14.15 14.67
C ARG A 196 -0.33 13.30 13.40
N TRP A 197 -1.41 12.72 12.88
CA TRP A 197 -1.41 11.94 11.63
C TRP A 197 -1.13 12.81 10.40
N THR A 198 -1.76 13.98 10.36
CA THR A 198 -1.56 14.94 9.25
C THR A 198 -0.09 15.35 9.18
N VAL A 199 0.53 15.55 10.35
CA VAL A 199 1.97 15.83 10.44
C VAL A 199 2.79 14.61 10.02
N GLU A 200 2.55 13.41 10.57
CA GLU A 200 3.34 12.20 10.26
C GLU A 200 3.22 11.70 8.81
N ILE A 201 2.12 12.01 8.11
CA ILE A 201 1.93 11.64 6.70
C ILE A 201 2.60 12.69 5.81
N LEU A 202 2.45 13.98 6.11
CA LEU A 202 2.96 15.05 5.25
C LEU A 202 4.43 15.43 5.50
N HIS A 203 4.98 15.16 6.69
CA HIS A 203 6.34 15.55 7.12
C HIS A 203 7.19 14.31 7.41
#